data_AF-A0A561VPU7-F1
#
_entry.id   AF-A0A561VPU7-F1
#
_cell.length_a   1.000
_cell.length_b   1.000
_cell.length_c   1.000
_cell.angle_alpha   90.00
_cell.angle_beta   90.00
_cell.angle_gamma   90.00
#
_symmetry.space_group_name_H-M   'P 1'
#
loop_
_entity.id
_entity.type
_entity.pdbx_description
1 polymer ?
#
loop_
_entity_poly.entity_id
_entity_poly.type
_entity_poly.pdbx_seq_one_letter_code
_entity_poly.pdbx_strand_id
1 'polypeptide(L)'
;MRLDIEPEVFTSGDRLSVIHLLAMAVEGRHEWRPSLPVALSAERFANEEAPVLTEFVQKALVEAANPAPTAPAIAQITAAKLKDFVADLRRPATVVVENRIADGGFVRAVAAALGDHRVVEALTPDRQWLCFSHGGGSGDIPELAADERAGFSVLIRVAVLFDSDREHADDPGRNEDKVTKCLEHGVTEVHLLAWRMMENYAPFRIWEHHFVYKPDHIEELRAIEPDRRGYLHLKTWFKQRRCHVPKKVFPADLALSEEDFAELGPDVVAELRELLAMIHRIL
;
A
#
# COMPACT_ATOMS: atom_id res chain seq x y z
N MET A 1 5.45 7.79 5.09
CA MET A 1 5.36 7.40 6.50
C MET A 1 5.45 8.65 7.38
N ARG A 2 4.91 8.66 8.60
CA ARG A 2 5.14 9.76 9.56
C ARG A 2 6.49 9.60 10.25
N LEU A 3 7.35 10.61 10.09
CA LEU A 3 8.69 10.68 10.64
C LEU A 3 8.68 11.35 12.03
N ASP A 4 9.29 10.70 13.01
CA ASP A 4 9.63 11.29 14.30
C ASP A 4 11.15 11.47 14.36
N ILE A 5 11.60 12.70 14.11
CA ILE A 5 13.03 13.01 13.99
C ILE A 5 13.51 13.59 15.31
N GLU A 6 14.48 12.94 15.95
CA GLU A 6 15.04 13.43 17.20
C GLU A 6 15.82 14.74 16.99
N PRO A 7 15.79 15.70 17.94
CA PRO A 7 16.47 16.99 17.78
C PRO A 7 17.97 16.87 17.48
N GLU A 8 18.63 15.84 18.02
CA GLU A 8 20.06 15.57 17.82
C GLU A 8 20.43 15.30 16.36
N VAL A 9 19.49 14.82 15.53
CA VAL A 9 19.71 14.61 14.09
C VAL A 9 20.18 15.90 13.42
N PHE A 10 19.69 17.06 13.86
CA PHE A 10 20.03 18.36 13.27
C PHE A 10 21.34 18.95 13.79
N THR A 11 21.94 18.41 14.85
CA THR A 11 23.16 18.94 15.45
C THR A 11 24.36 18.00 15.30
N SER A 12 24.15 16.69 15.38
CA SER A 12 25.20 15.67 15.31
C SER A 12 25.02 14.71 14.12
N GLY A 13 23.89 14.75 13.44
CA GLY A 13 23.63 13.95 12.25
C GLY A 13 24.51 14.34 11.07
N ASP A 14 24.74 13.36 10.20
CA ASP A 14 25.42 13.59 8.92
C ASP A 14 24.62 14.59 8.06
N ARG A 15 25.22 15.76 7.79
CA ARG A 15 24.56 16.88 7.09
C ARG A 15 23.83 16.48 5.82
N LEU A 16 24.48 15.70 4.95
CA LEU A 16 23.89 15.29 3.68
C LEU A 16 22.66 14.39 3.88
N SER A 17 22.71 13.53 4.90
CA SER A 17 21.59 12.66 5.27
C SER A 17 20.41 13.47 5.82
N VAL A 18 20.65 14.49 6.66
CA VAL A 18 19.59 15.41 7.13
C VAL A 18 18.93 16.14 5.95
N ILE A 19 19.72 16.62 4.99
CA ILE A 19 19.21 17.30 3.78
C ILE A 19 18.32 16.34 2.97
N HIS A 20 18.78 15.12 2.71
CA HIS A 20 17.98 14.13 1.99
C HIS A 20 16.68 13.77 2.73
N LEU A 21 16.74 13.66 4.06
CA LEU A 21 15.57 13.36 4.88
C LEU A 21 14.50 14.45 4.76
N LEU A 22 14.90 15.71 4.91
CA LEU A 22 14.00 16.86 4.76
C LEU A 22 13.51 17.01 3.31
N ALA A 23 14.35 16.75 2.31
CA ALA A 23 13.94 16.79 0.90
C ALA A 23 12.80 15.80 0.61
N MET A 24 12.87 14.57 1.13
CA MET A 24 11.76 13.61 0.98
C MET A 24 10.47 14.08 1.67
N ALA A 25 10.57 14.85 2.76
CA ALA A 25 9.41 15.45 3.40
C ALA A 25 8.82 16.61 2.57
N VAL A 26 9.68 17.45 1.98
CA VAL A 26 9.29 18.52 1.05
C VAL A 26 8.57 17.95 -0.18
N GLU A 27 9.05 16.82 -0.71
CA GLU A 27 8.43 16.12 -1.83
C GLU A 27 7.06 15.52 -1.50
N GLY A 28 6.67 15.47 -0.21
CA GLY A 28 5.43 14.84 0.26
C GLY A 28 5.52 13.31 0.41
N ARG A 29 6.67 12.71 0.12
CA ARG A 29 6.89 11.26 0.22
C ARG A 29 6.67 10.77 1.66
N HIS A 30 7.25 11.51 2.60
CA HIS A 30 7.12 11.25 4.02
C HIS A 30 6.47 12.44 4.71
N GLU A 31 5.65 12.14 5.71
CA GLU A 31 5.02 13.18 6.51
C GLU A 31 5.92 13.54 7.67
N TRP A 32 6.16 14.82 7.88
CA TRP A 32 6.93 15.31 9.02
C TRP A 32 6.15 16.41 9.72
N ARG A 33 5.70 16.13 10.94
CA ARG A 33 4.99 17.06 11.83
C ARG A 33 5.78 17.14 13.14
N PRO A 34 6.86 17.94 13.19
CA PRO A 34 7.77 17.98 14.32
C PRO A 34 7.11 18.59 15.56
N SER A 35 7.65 18.24 16.73
CA SER A 35 7.43 19.03 17.94
C SER A 35 8.20 20.36 17.86
N LEU A 36 7.81 21.35 18.66
CA LEU A 36 8.46 22.67 18.67
C LEU A 36 10.00 22.60 18.88
N PRO A 37 10.55 21.79 19.82
CA PRO A 37 12.01 21.67 19.98
C PRO A 37 12.72 21.10 18.73
N VAL A 38 12.07 20.17 18.04
CA VAL A 38 12.58 19.56 16.81
C VAL A 38 12.59 20.60 15.68
N ALA A 39 11.48 21.33 15.51
CA ALA A 39 11.37 22.37 14.49
C ALA A 39 12.39 23.51 14.67
N LEU A 40 12.64 23.96 15.91
CA LEU A 40 13.67 24.96 16.20
C LEU A 40 15.09 24.47 15.88
N SER A 41 15.35 23.19 16.09
CA SER A 41 16.66 22.59 15.74
C SER A 41 16.82 22.47 14.23
N ALA A 42 15.76 22.07 13.53
CA ALA A 42 15.73 22.05 12.08
C ALA A 42 15.89 23.44 11.45
N GLU A 43 15.29 24.49 12.05
CA GLU A 43 15.37 25.86 11.53
C GLU A 43 16.80 26.38 11.55
N ARG A 44 17.51 26.18 12.67
CA ARG A 44 18.93 26.53 12.78
C ARG A 44 19.76 25.80 11.73
N PHE A 45 19.57 24.49 11.61
CA PHE A 45 20.24 23.68 10.58
C PHE A 45 19.96 24.21 9.17
N ALA A 46 18.70 24.50 8.83
CA ALA A 46 18.34 24.98 7.49
C ALA A 46 19.00 26.33 7.18
N ASN A 47 19.00 27.27 8.13
CA ASN A 47 19.60 28.59 7.93
C ASN A 47 21.13 28.53 7.73
N GLU A 48 21.81 27.63 8.42
CA GLU A 48 23.27 27.52 8.39
C GLU A 48 23.76 26.62 7.24
N GLU A 49 23.10 25.47 7.05
CA GLU A 49 23.64 24.35 6.27
C GLU A 49 22.81 24.02 5.02
N ALA A 50 21.55 24.44 4.94
CA ALA A 50 20.66 24.13 3.82
C ALA A 50 19.61 25.22 3.52
N PRO A 51 20.00 26.44 3.09
CA PRO A 51 19.08 27.57 2.97
C PRO A 51 17.89 27.34 2.04
N VAL A 52 18.02 26.42 1.07
CA VAL A 52 16.92 26.02 0.17
C VAL A 52 15.75 25.36 0.91
N LEU A 53 15.97 24.84 2.12
CA LEU A 53 14.95 24.21 2.95
C LEU A 53 14.32 25.17 3.97
N THR A 54 14.82 26.40 4.10
CA THR A 54 14.38 27.33 5.15
C THR A 54 12.88 27.62 5.10
N GLU A 55 12.31 27.87 3.91
CA GLU A 55 10.87 28.16 3.79
C GLU A 55 10.01 26.98 4.29
N PHE A 56 10.39 25.76 3.94
CA PHE A 56 9.70 24.55 4.39
C PHE A 56 9.77 24.40 5.91
N VAL A 57 10.97 24.54 6.49
CA VAL A 57 11.16 24.38 7.93
C VAL A 57 10.45 25.49 8.72
N GLN A 58 10.42 26.72 8.22
CA GLN A 58 9.66 27.82 8.84
C GLN A 58 8.16 27.52 8.88
N LYS A 59 7.59 26.94 7.82
CA LYS A 59 6.18 26.48 7.83
C LYS A 59 5.97 25.40 8.89
N ALA A 60 6.84 24.39 8.93
CA ALA A 60 6.79 23.33 9.94
C ALA A 60 6.92 23.87 11.37
N LEU A 61 7.70 24.93 11.60
CA LEU A 61 7.82 25.61 12.89
C LEU A 61 6.50 26.30 13.32
N VAL A 62 5.83 26.99 12.39
CA VAL A 62 4.52 27.61 12.65
C VAL A 62 3.46 26.56 12.97
N GLU A 63 3.48 25.43 12.25
CA GLU A 63 2.60 24.29 12.53
C GLU A 63 2.89 23.65 13.89
N ALA A 64 4.17 23.48 14.24
CA ALA A 64 4.58 22.91 15.52
C ALA A 64 4.18 23.78 16.73
N ALA A 65 4.03 25.09 16.53
CA ALA A 65 3.51 26.01 17.54
C ALA A 65 1.99 25.89 17.75
N ASN A 66 1.26 25.30 16.80
CA ASN A 66 -0.19 25.09 16.84
C ASN A 66 -0.54 23.62 16.49
N PRO A 67 -0.13 22.66 17.33
CA PRO A 67 -0.17 21.25 16.97
C PRO A 67 -1.61 20.76 16.80
N ALA A 68 -1.88 20.11 15.67
CA ALA A 68 -3.08 19.31 15.49
C ALA A 68 -3.02 18.02 16.35
N PRO A 69 -4.15 17.34 16.61
CA PRO A 69 -4.18 16.06 17.32
C PRO A 69 -3.20 15.04 16.72
N THR A 70 -2.46 14.37 17.60
CA THR A 70 -1.32 13.53 17.22
C THR A 70 -1.76 12.17 16.67
N ALA A 71 -1.46 11.88 15.39
CA ALA A 71 -1.38 10.51 14.88
C ALA A 71 -0.06 9.84 15.32
N PRO A 72 -0.03 8.53 15.60
CA PRO A 72 1.22 7.86 15.99
C PRO A 72 2.29 7.99 14.90
N ALA A 73 3.52 8.28 15.31
CA ALA A 73 4.68 8.22 14.42
C ALA A 73 5.11 6.77 14.23
N ILE A 74 5.62 6.46 13.03
CA ILE A 74 5.92 5.07 12.64
C ILE A 74 7.44 4.84 12.61
N ALA A 75 8.25 5.89 12.34
CA ALA A 75 9.71 5.79 12.32
C ALA A 75 10.35 6.83 13.25
N GLN A 76 10.98 6.34 14.34
CA GLN A 76 11.82 7.15 15.22
C GLN A 76 13.25 7.21 14.67
N ILE A 77 13.65 8.41 14.22
CA ILE A 77 14.92 8.66 13.53
C ILE A 77 15.88 9.32 14.51
N THR A 78 16.99 8.63 14.76
CA THR A 78 18.06 9.08 15.66
C THR A 78 19.30 9.45 14.86
N ALA A 79 20.20 10.25 15.45
CA ALA A 79 21.43 10.64 14.75
C ALA A 79 22.33 9.43 14.44
N ALA A 80 22.37 8.45 15.36
CA ALA A 80 23.19 7.25 15.25
C ALA A 80 22.83 6.35 14.06
N LYS A 81 21.55 6.30 13.67
CA LYS A 81 21.04 5.45 12.57
C LYS A 81 20.60 6.25 11.35
N LEU A 82 20.89 7.54 11.29
CA LEU A 82 20.36 8.45 10.28
C LEU A 82 20.67 7.97 8.84
N LYS A 83 21.88 7.49 8.59
CA LYS A 83 22.29 7.02 7.26
C LYS A 83 21.47 5.81 6.80
N ASP A 84 21.24 4.86 7.70
CA ASP A 84 20.46 3.65 7.41
C ASP A 84 18.99 4.00 7.18
N PHE A 85 18.41 4.89 8.00
CA PHE A 85 17.06 5.39 7.78
C PHE A 85 16.91 6.11 6.45
N VAL A 86 17.85 6.97 6.08
CA VAL A 86 17.81 7.68 4.80
C VAL A 86 17.94 6.71 3.64
N ALA A 87 18.81 5.69 3.74
CA ALA A 87 18.93 4.66 2.71
C ALA A 87 17.59 3.92 2.52
N ASP A 88 16.97 3.47 3.61
CA ASP A 88 15.69 2.75 3.59
C ASP A 88 14.52 3.62 3.10
N LEU A 89 14.41 4.86 3.58
CA LEU A 89 13.35 5.80 3.22
C LEU A 89 13.42 6.25 1.75
N ARG A 90 14.62 6.25 1.15
CA ARG A 90 14.83 6.54 -0.27
C ARG A 90 14.42 5.39 -1.19
N ARG A 91 14.41 4.15 -0.68
CA ARG A 91 13.89 3.00 -1.43
C ARG A 91 12.36 3.07 -1.51
N PRO A 92 11.74 2.73 -2.64
CA PRO A 92 10.29 2.56 -2.70
C PRO A 92 9.83 1.55 -1.66
N ALA A 93 8.63 1.76 -1.10
CA ALA A 93 7.94 0.68 -0.41
C ALA A 93 7.53 -0.38 -1.44
N THR A 94 7.50 -1.65 -1.05
CA THR A 94 7.21 -2.76 -1.95
C THR A 94 6.00 -3.55 -1.47
N VAL A 95 5.02 -3.74 -2.34
CA VAL A 95 3.97 -4.77 -2.16
C VAL A 95 4.31 -5.95 -3.03
N VAL A 96 4.57 -7.10 -2.41
CA VAL A 96 4.80 -8.36 -3.11
C VAL A 96 3.45 -8.98 -3.45
N VAL A 97 3.25 -9.28 -4.72
CA VAL A 97 1.99 -9.83 -5.26
C VAL A 97 2.28 -10.99 -6.21
N GLU A 98 1.29 -11.85 -6.45
CA GLU A 98 1.43 -12.97 -7.38
C GLU A 98 1.61 -12.48 -8.82
N ASN A 99 0.90 -11.44 -9.24
CA ASN A 99 0.88 -10.89 -10.58
C ASN A 99 0.78 -9.36 -10.56
N ARG A 100 1.91 -8.69 -10.85
CA ARG A 100 1.99 -7.21 -10.85
C ARG A 100 0.95 -6.50 -11.74
N ILE A 101 0.44 -7.17 -12.79
CA ILE A 101 -0.52 -6.56 -13.72
C ILE A 101 -1.92 -6.67 -13.16
N ALA A 102 -2.30 -7.86 -12.70
CA ALA A 102 -3.66 -8.13 -12.26
C ALA A 102 -3.88 -7.59 -10.83
N ASP A 103 -3.04 -8.00 -9.88
CA ASP A 103 -3.13 -7.59 -8.48
C ASP A 103 -2.73 -6.14 -8.30
N GLY A 104 -1.72 -5.69 -9.04
CA GLY A 104 -1.36 -4.27 -9.06
C GLY A 104 -2.47 -3.39 -9.67
N GLY A 105 -3.25 -3.94 -10.62
CA GLY A 105 -4.45 -3.28 -11.14
C GLY A 105 -5.56 -3.20 -10.10
N PHE A 106 -5.77 -4.28 -9.34
CA PHE A 106 -6.70 -4.33 -8.22
C PHE A 106 -6.39 -3.26 -7.16
N VAL A 107 -5.16 -3.24 -6.63
CA VAL A 107 -4.76 -2.25 -5.60
C VAL A 107 -4.92 -0.81 -6.09
N ARG A 108 -4.57 -0.52 -7.36
CA ARG A 108 -4.77 0.81 -7.96
C ARG A 108 -6.24 1.20 -8.04
N ALA A 109 -7.09 0.28 -8.48
CA ALA A 109 -8.52 0.51 -8.61
C ALA A 109 -9.18 0.73 -7.24
N VAL A 110 -8.80 -0.06 -6.23
CA VAL A 110 -9.26 0.09 -4.85
C VAL A 110 -8.85 1.46 -4.30
N ALA A 111 -7.56 1.81 -4.37
CA ALA A 111 -7.08 3.10 -3.89
C ALA A 111 -7.79 4.29 -4.56
N ALA A 112 -8.01 4.23 -5.88
CA ALA A 112 -8.72 5.27 -6.61
C ALA A 112 -10.20 5.37 -6.19
N ALA A 113 -10.90 4.24 -6.07
CA ALA A 113 -12.32 4.19 -5.75
C ALA A 113 -12.63 4.67 -4.33
N LEU A 114 -11.74 4.37 -3.37
CA LEU A 114 -11.84 4.78 -1.97
C LEU A 114 -11.26 6.18 -1.70
N GLY A 115 -10.82 6.90 -2.74
CA GLY A 115 -10.29 8.27 -2.60
C GLY A 115 -8.94 8.35 -1.90
N ASP A 116 -8.14 7.29 -1.91
CA ASP A 116 -6.81 7.25 -1.29
C ASP A 116 -5.76 7.89 -2.21
N HIS A 117 -5.75 9.21 -2.23
CA HIS A 117 -4.85 10.00 -3.07
C HIS A 117 -3.38 9.71 -2.81
N ARG A 118 -3.00 9.35 -1.57
CA ARG A 118 -1.61 9.09 -1.19
C ARG A 118 -1.11 7.80 -1.83
N VAL A 119 -1.89 6.72 -1.78
CA VAL A 119 -1.52 5.46 -2.46
C VAL A 119 -1.54 5.64 -3.98
N VAL A 120 -2.54 6.37 -4.51
CA VAL A 120 -2.60 6.69 -5.95
C VAL A 120 -1.36 7.44 -6.42
N GLU A 121 -0.98 8.52 -5.73
CA GLU A 121 0.23 9.31 -6.06
C GLU A 121 1.51 8.45 -5.94
N ALA A 122 1.63 7.67 -4.86
CA ALA A 122 2.81 6.84 -4.64
C ALA A 122 3.05 5.79 -5.74
N LEU A 123 1.98 5.33 -6.38
CA LEU A 123 2.00 4.34 -7.45
C LEU A 123 2.21 4.94 -8.86
N THR A 124 2.28 6.27 -8.99
CA THR A 124 2.49 6.94 -10.28
C THR A 124 3.89 6.67 -10.85
N PRO A 125 4.06 6.64 -12.18
CA PRO A 125 5.36 6.39 -12.80
C PRO A 125 6.42 7.46 -12.52
N ASP A 126 6.02 8.69 -12.21
CA ASP A 126 6.91 9.81 -11.90
C ASP A 126 7.37 9.85 -10.44
N ARG A 127 6.58 9.30 -9.51
CA ARG A 127 6.96 9.24 -8.08
C ARG A 127 7.61 7.92 -7.71
N GLN A 128 6.97 6.80 -8.05
CA GLN A 128 7.40 5.44 -7.69
C GLN A 128 7.77 5.29 -6.21
N TRP A 129 7.00 5.90 -5.31
CA TRP A 129 7.20 5.74 -3.85
C TRP A 129 6.71 4.39 -3.34
N LEU A 130 5.78 3.76 -4.09
CA LEU A 130 5.26 2.41 -3.90
C LEU A 130 5.42 1.62 -5.19
N CYS A 131 5.93 0.40 -5.09
CA CYS A 131 6.16 -0.50 -6.21
C CYS A 131 5.56 -1.89 -5.96
N PHE A 132 5.28 -2.62 -7.06
CA PHE A 132 4.88 -4.02 -6.99
C PHE A 132 6.06 -4.92 -7.37
N SER A 133 6.36 -5.90 -6.52
CA SER A 133 7.29 -6.99 -6.82
C SER A 133 6.51 -8.25 -7.16
N HIS A 134 7.00 -9.04 -8.11
CA HIS A 134 6.28 -10.17 -8.71
C HIS A 134 7.03 -11.48 -8.51
N GLY A 135 6.37 -12.45 -7.85
CA GLY A 135 6.97 -13.75 -7.50
C GLY A 135 7.08 -14.78 -8.62
N GLY A 136 6.70 -14.51 -9.87
CA GLY A 136 6.70 -15.54 -10.92
C GLY A 136 5.67 -16.67 -10.74
N GLY A 137 4.89 -16.62 -9.65
CA GLY A 137 3.88 -17.58 -9.20
C GLY A 137 3.73 -17.50 -7.68
N SER A 138 2.68 -18.10 -7.11
CA SER A 138 2.42 -17.99 -5.66
C SER A 138 3.38 -18.80 -4.78
N GLY A 139 4.18 -19.71 -5.35
CA GLY A 139 5.11 -20.58 -4.63
C GLY A 139 6.31 -19.85 -4.03
N ASP A 140 6.82 -18.83 -4.74
CA ASP A 140 8.08 -18.15 -4.41
C ASP A 140 7.87 -16.80 -3.71
N ILE A 141 6.62 -16.46 -3.35
CA ILE A 141 6.30 -15.18 -2.70
C ILE A 141 7.02 -15.02 -1.35
N PRO A 142 7.06 -16.02 -0.44
CA PRO A 142 7.77 -15.87 0.84
C PRO A 142 9.26 -15.58 0.66
N GLU A 143 9.92 -16.28 -0.26
CA GLU A 143 11.35 -16.13 -0.54
C GLU A 143 11.64 -14.77 -1.20
N LEU A 144 10.78 -14.33 -2.13
CA LEU A 144 10.87 -12.99 -2.71
C LEU A 144 10.64 -11.90 -1.65
N ALA A 145 9.67 -12.07 -0.77
CA ALA A 145 9.40 -11.12 0.30
C ALA A 145 10.59 -11.04 1.29
N ALA A 146 11.26 -12.16 1.55
CA ALA A 146 12.49 -12.19 2.33
C ALA A 146 13.65 -11.43 1.64
N ASP A 147 13.80 -11.59 0.32
CA ASP A 147 14.81 -10.88 -0.47
C ASP A 147 14.55 -9.35 -0.50
N GLU A 148 13.31 -8.95 -0.76
CA GLU A 148 12.90 -7.53 -0.70
C GLU A 148 13.14 -6.94 0.70
N ARG A 149 12.80 -7.71 1.76
CA ARG A 149 13.02 -7.32 3.16
C ARG A 149 14.51 -7.18 3.48
N ALA A 150 15.38 -8.05 2.95
CA ALA A 150 16.82 -7.96 3.15
C ALA A 150 17.43 -6.68 2.54
N GLY A 151 16.71 -6.02 1.63
CA GLY A 151 17.07 -4.71 1.11
C GLY A 151 16.92 -3.55 2.09
N PHE A 152 16.28 -3.75 3.24
CA PHE A 152 16.07 -2.75 4.29
C PHE A 152 16.87 -3.08 5.54
N SER A 153 17.42 -2.06 6.21
CA SER A 153 18.32 -2.24 7.35
C SER A 153 17.65 -1.97 8.69
N VAL A 154 16.91 -0.88 8.79
CA VAL A 154 16.28 -0.38 10.02
C VAL A 154 14.77 -0.23 9.88
N LEU A 155 14.29 0.14 8.69
CA LEU A 155 12.88 0.42 8.44
C LEU A 155 12.40 -0.44 7.27
N ILE A 156 11.80 -1.58 7.62
CA ILE A 156 11.26 -2.52 6.64
C ILE A 156 9.97 -1.94 6.04
N ARG A 157 9.95 -1.75 4.72
CA ARG A 157 8.80 -1.19 3.98
C ARG A 157 8.32 -2.17 2.92
N VAL A 158 8.09 -3.40 3.36
CA VAL A 158 7.62 -4.51 2.53
C VAL A 158 6.29 -5.00 3.09
N ALA A 159 5.31 -5.16 2.20
CA ALA A 159 4.07 -5.85 2.50
C ALA A 159 3.80 -6.96 1.48
N VAL A 160 2.93 -7.91 1.81
CA VAL A 160 2.53 -9.00 0.92
C VAL A 160 1.02 -9.07 0.84
N LEU A 161 0.49 -9.29 -0.37
CA LEU A 161 -0.93 -9.52 -0.62
C LEU A 161 -1.12 -10.91 -1.26
N PHE A 162 -1.97 -11.72 -0.65
CA PHE A 162 -2.36 -13.04 -1.13
C PHE A 162 -3.86 -13.14 -1.40
N ASP A 163 -4.21 -13.81 -2.49
CA ASP A 163 -5.51 -14.48 -2.62
C ASP A 163 -5.61 -15.58 -1.54
N SER A 164 -6.80 -15.87 -1.00
CA SER A 164 -6.94 -16.97 -0.03
C SER A 164 -7.04 -18.35 -0.66
N ASP A 165 -7.47 -18.41 -1.93
CA ASP A 165 -7.82 -19.64 -2.64
C ASP A 165 -8.90 -20.51 -1.96
N ARG A 166 -9.61 -19.95 -0.96
CA ARG A 166 -10.65 -20.65 -0.19
C ARG A 166 -11.81 -21.10 -1.07
N GLU A 167 -12.31 -22.31 -0.84
CA GLU A 167 -13.52 -22.82 -1.51
C GLU A 167 -14.82 -22.50 -0.75
N HIS A 168 -14.72 -22.16 0.53
CA HIS A 168 -15.80 -21.70 1.40
C HIS A 168 -15.23 -20.95 2.62
N ALA A 169 -16.09 -20.33 3.44
CA ALA A 169 -15.67 -19.50 4.58
C ALA A 169 -14.84 -20.25 5.64
N ASP A 170 -15.20 -21.49 5.93
CA ASP A 170 -14.50 -22.31 6.93
C ASP A 170 -13.25 -23.04 6.38
N ASP A 171 -12.88 -22.80 5.12
CA ASP A 171 -11.68 -23.38 4.52
C ASP A 171 -10.47 -22.62 5.06
N PRO A 172 -9.46 -23.28 5.66
CA PRO A 172 -8.23 -22.59 6.05
C PRO A 172 -7.59 -21.89 4.83
N GLY A 173 -7.73 -22.44 3.62
CA GLY A 173 -7.14 -21.86 2.42
C GLY A 173 -5.66 -22.24 2.29
N ARG A 174 -5.17 -22.19 1.05
CA ARG A 174 -3.87 -22.80 0.70
C ARG A 174 -2.66 -21.91 1.00
N ASN A 175 -2.90 -20.65 1.31
CA ASN A 175 -1.85 -19.64 1.44
C ASN A 175 -1.55 -19.28 2.91
N GLU A 176 -2.23 -19.87 3.91
CA GLU A 176 -1.94 -19.63 5.35
C GLU A 176 -0.50 -20.01 5.74
N ASP A 177 0.02 -21.13 5.23
CA ASP A 177 1.42 -21.52 5.44
C ASP A 177 2.39 -20.48 4.86
N LYS A 178 2.03 -19.85 3.74
CA LYS A 178 2.86 -18.81 3.10
C LYS A 178 2.84 -17.51 3.88
N VAL A 179 1.69 -17.14 4.44
CA VAL A 179 1.57 -16.02 5.37
C VAL A 179 2.50 -16.23 6.57
N THR A 180 2.45 -17.42 7.17
CA THR A 180 3.31 -17.81 8.29
C THR A 180 4.80 -17.68 7.93
N LYS A 181 5.21 -18.21 6.77
CA LYS A 181 6.60 -18.06 6.30
C LYS A 181 7.03 -16.61 6.07
N CYS A 182 6.16 -15.76 5.52
CA CYS A 182 6.47 -14.34 5.34
C CYS A 182 6.73 -13.65 6.70
N LEU A 183 5.90 -13.96 7.70
CA LEU A 183 6.07 -13.46 9.07
C LEU A 183 7.38 -13.97 9.71
N GLU A 184 7.72 -15.26 9.52
CA GLU A 184 8.99 -15.84 9.97
C GLU A 184 10.20 -15.19 9.30
N HIS A 185 10.07 -14.73 8.05
CA HIS A 185 11.08 -13.93 7.34
C HIS A 185 11.13 -12.46 7.78
N GLY A 186 10.31 -12.06 8.76
CA GLY A 186 10.31 -10.72 9.34
C GLY A 186 9.55 -9.68 8.51
N VAL A 187 8.65 -10.12 7.63
CA VAL A 187 7.71 -9.23 6.92
C VAL A 187 6.45 -9.13 7.78
N THR A 188 6.26 -7.99 8.43
CA THR A 188 5.18 -7.80 9.43
C THR A 188 3.83 -7.47 8.82
N GLU A 189 3.82 -7.03 7.56
CA GLU A 189 2.63 -6.56 6.86
C GLU A 189 2.23 -7.60 5.80
N VAL A 190 1.29 -8.47 6.14
CA VAL A 190 0.78 -9.50 5.24
C VAL A 190 -0.74 -9.46 5.28
N HIS A 191 -1.37 -9.38 4.11
CA HIS A 191 -2.81 -9.39 3.96
C HIS A 191 -3.24 -10.60 3.11
N LEU A 192 -4.10 -11.43 3.68
CA LEU A 192 -4.74 -12.56 3.02
C LEU A 192 -6.20 -12.18 2.78
N LEU A 193 -6.62 -12.11 1.53
CA LEU A 193 -8.00 -11.74 1.18
C LEU A 193 -9.01 -12.71 1.80
N ALA A 194 -10.08 -12.22 2.40
CA ALA A 194 -11.13 -13.03 3.02
C ALA A 194 -11.88 -13.86 1.97
N TRP A 195 -12.20 -13.25 0.83
CA TRP A 195 -12.76 -13.94 -0.34
C TRP A 195 -11.65 -14.64 -1.13
N ARG A 196 -12.06 -15.55 -2.01
CA ARG A 196 -11.15 -16.49 -2.67
C ARG A 196 -9.99 -15.83 -3.39
N MET A 197 -10.28 -14.81 -4.19
CA MET A 197 -9.33 -14.15 -5.09
C MET A 197 -9.77 -12.73 -5.40
N MET A 198 -8.84 -11.87 -5.84
CA MET A 198 -9.14 -10.47 -6.18
C MET A 198 -10.26 -10.29 -7.22
N GLU A 199 -10.48 -11.26 -8.12
CA GLU A 199 -11.63 -11.25 -9.02
C GLU A 199 -12.97 -11.21 -8.27
N ASN A 200 -13.08 -11.85 -7.10
CA ASN A 200 -14.33 -11.84 -6.34
C ASN A 200 -14.69 -10.43 -5.86
N TYR A 201 -13.68 -9.60 -5.59
CA TYR A 201 -13.79 -8.19 -5.20
C TYR A 201 -14.10 -7.25 -6.37
N ALA A 202 -14.11 -7.72 -7.62
CA ALA A 202 -14.40 -6.85 -8.77
C ALA A 202 -15.90 -6.47 -8.79
N PRO A 203 -16.27 -5.17 -8.69
CA PRO A 203 -17.65 -4.70 -8.81
C PRO A 203 -18.36 -5.21 -10.07
N PHE A 204 -19.69 -5.30 -10.06
CA PHE A 204 -20.47 -5.70 -11.23
C PHE A 204 -20.17 -4.81 -12.44
N ARG A 205 -19.97 -3.52 -12.21
CA ARG A 205 -19.60 -2.54 -13.24
C ARG A 205 -18.33 -2.92 -14.02
N ILE A 206 -17.37 -3.58 -13.37
CA ILE A 206 -16.18 -4.14 -14.05
C ILE A 206 -16.59 -5.24 -15.03
N TRP A 207 -17.46 -6.15 -14.57
CA TRP A 207 -17.90 -7.27 -15.41
C TRP A 207 -18.80 -6.81 -16.55
N GLU A 208 -19.66 -5.82 -16.32
CA GLU A 208 -20.48 -5.15 -17.35
C GLU A 208 -19.59 -4.51 -18.43
N HIS A 209 -18.50 -3.86 -18.01
CA HIS A 209 -17.53 -3.28 -18.92
C HIS A 209 -16.83 -4.33 -19.79
N HIS A 210 -16.40 -5.46 -19.23
CA HIS A 210 -15.72 -6.51 -20.00
C HIS A 210 -16.66 -7.37 -20.85
N PHE A 211 -17.91 -7.52 -20.40
CA PHE A 211 -18.89 -8.43 -20.99
C PHE A 211 -20.15 -7.70 -21.47
N VAL A 212 -19.97 -6.57 -22.16
CA VAL A 212 -21.05 -5.71 -22.71
C VAL A 212 -22.14 -6.50 -23.46
N TYR A 213 -21.76 -7.58 -24.15
CA TYR A 213 -22.69 -8.40 -24.95
C TYR A 213 -23.26 -9.61 -24.21
N LYS A 214 -23.07 -9.72 -22.89
CA LYS A 214 -23.52 -10.83 -22.05
C LYS A 214 -24.19 -10.35 -20.75
N PRO A 215 -25.17 -9.43 -20.81
CA PRO A 215 -25.83 -8.89 -19.61
C PRO A 215 -26.48 -9.99 -18.76
N ASP A 216 -27.08 -11.00 -19.39
CA ASP A 216 -27.71 -12.12 -18.67
C ASP A 216 -26.74 -12.86 -17.74
N HIS A 217 -25.47 -13.01 -18.13
CA HIS A 217 -24.47 -13.61 -17.26
C HIS A 217 -24.15 -12.70 -16.07
N ILE A 218 -24.13 -11.38 -16.26
CA ILE A 218 -23.88 -10.47 -15.14
C ILE A 218 -25.04 -10.47 -14.16
N GLU A 219 -26.28 -10.51 -14.65
CA GLU A 219 -27.48 -10.67 -13.82
C GLU A 219 -27.46 -12.00 -13.05
N GLU A 220 -27.05 -13.11 -13.69
CA GLU A 220 -26.84 -14.37 -13.00
C GLU A 220 -25.79 -14.27 -11.88
N LEU A 221 -24.69 -13.56 -12.12
CA LEU A 221 -23.65 -13.31 -11.12
C LEU A 221 -24.17 -12.43 -9.98
N ARG A 222 -25.01 -11.43 -10.29
CA ARG A 222 -25.64 -10.51 -9.33
C ARG A 222 -26.67 -11.20 -8.44
N ALA A 223 -27.32 -12.23 -8.96
CA ALA A 223 -28.23 -13.07 -8.20
C ALA A 223 -27.53 -14.10 -7.27
N ILE A 224 -26.20 -14.21 -7.29
CA ILE A 224 -25.47 -15.08 -6.38
C ILE A 224 -25.35 -14.40 -5.02
N GLU A 225 -25.80 -15.08 -3.97
CA GLU A 225 -25.63 -14.64 -2.57
C GLU A 225 -24.17 -14.24 -2.29
N PRO A 226 -23.92 -13.12 -1.58
CA PRO A 226 -22.58 -12.58 -1.35
C PRO A 226 -21.57 -13.61 -0.84
N ASP A 227 -21.95 -14.41 0.16
CA ASP A 227 -21.08 -15.46 0.71
C ASP A 227 -20.67 -16.48 -0.35
N ARG A 228 -21.63 -16.93 -1.17
CA ARG A 228 -21.34 -17.88 -2.26
C ARG A 228 -20.52 -17.24 -3.36
N ARG A 229 -20.76 -15.96 -3.65
CA ARG A 229 -19.97 -15.19 -4.62
C ARG A 229 -18.53 -15.08 -4.15
N GLY A 230 -18.28 -14.77 -2.88
CA GLY A 230 -16.94 -14.57 -2.33
C GLY A 230 -16.00 -15.76 -2.54
N TYR A 231 -16.53 -16.99 -2.49
CA TYR A 231 -15.74 -18.22 -2.69
C TYR A 231 -15.87 -18.84 -4.08
N LEU A 232 -16.65 -18.23 -4.97
CA LEU A 232 -16.86 -18.73 -6.32
C LEU A 232 -15.57 -18.60 -7.15
N HIS A 233 -15.15 -19.70 -7.79
CA HIS A 233 -14.03 -19.64 -8.74
C HIS A 233 -14.46 -18.94 -10.05
N LEU A 234 -14.41 -17.60 -10.09
CA LEU A 234 -14.95 -16.79 -11.18
C LEU A 234 -14.35 -17.11 -12.55
N LYS A 235 -13.04 -17.41 -12.62
CA LYS A 235 -12.39 -17.85 -13.88
C LYS A 235 -13.06 -19.08 -14.47
N THR A 236 -13.36 -20.08 -13.65
CA THR A 236 -14.04 -21.31 -14.08
C THR A 236 -15.51 -21.03 -14.41
N TRP A 237 -16.18 -20.22 -13.58
CA TRP A 237 -17.59 -19.86 -13.76
C TRP A 237 -17.84 -19.13 -15.09
N PHE A 238 -17.00 -18.15 -15.44
CA PHE A 238 -17.06 -17.46 -16.74
C PHE A 238 -16.67 -18.38 -17.90
N LYS A 239 -15.64 -19.23 -17.73
CA LYS A 239 -15.20 -20.17 -18.78
C LYS A 239 -16.32 -21.14 -19.18
N GLN A 240 -17.09 -21.66 -18.22
CA GLN A 240 -18.24 -22.54 -18.47
C GLN A 240 -19.34 -21.83 -19.29
N ARG A 241 -19.42 -20.51 -19.18
CA ARG A 241 -20.32 -19.63 -19.94
C ARG A 241 -19.72 -19.09 -21.24
N ARG A 242 -18.58 -19.64 -21.67
CA ARG A 242 -17.83 -19.21 -22.88
C ARG A 242 -17.39 -17.74 -22.80
N CYS A 243 -17.14 -17.24 -21.59
CA CYS A 243 -16.54 -15.94 -21.31
C CYS A 243 -15.10 -16.16 -20.83
N HIS A 244 -14.13 -15.53 -21.48
CA HIS A 244 -12.75 -15.55 -21.01
C HIS A 244 -12.54 -14.40 -20.06
N VAL A 245 -12.13 -14.68 -18.81
CA VAL A 245 -11.78 -13.63 -17.86
C VAL A 245 -10.61 -12.81 -18.42
N PRO A 246 -10.72 -11.48 -18.46
CA PRO A 246 -9.67 -10.62 -18.97
C PRO A 246 -8.41 -10.74 -18.12
N LYS A 247 -7.24 -10.64 -18.74
CA LYS A 247 -5.95 -10.61 -18.00
C LYS A 247 -5.85 -9.39 -17.08
N LYS A 248 -6.49 -8.28 -17.46
CA LYS A 248 -6.61 -7.05 -16.67
C LYS A 248 -8.06 -6.97 -16.19
N VAL A 249 -8.32 -7.55 -15.04
CA VAL A 249 -9.66 -7.56 -14.44
C VAL A 249 -10.10 -6.14 -14.12
N PHE A 250 -9.19 -5.31 -13.59
CA PHE A 250 -9.44 -3.91 -13.26
C PHE A 250 -8.90 -2.99 -14.37
N PRO A 251 -9.75 -2.53 -15.29
CA PRO A 251 -9.34 -1.67 -16.40
C PRO A 251 -9.05 -0.25 -15.91
N ALA A 252 -7.95 0.35 -16.38
CA ALA A 252 -7.49 1.67 -15.92
C ALA A 252 -8.37 2.84 -16.41
N ASP A 253 -9.17 2.62 -17.45
CA ASP A 253 -10.08 3.58 -18.06
C ASP A 253 -11.48 3.59 -17.40
N LEU A 254 -11.75 2.65 -16.48
CA LEU A 254 -13.01 2.63 -15.75
C LEU A 254 -12.87 3.33 -14.39
N ALA A 255 -13.52 4.48 -14.26
CA ALA A 255 -13.60 5.19 -12.98
C ALA A 255 -14.61 4.49 -12.05
N LEU A 256 -14.10 3.84 -11.01
CA LEU A 256 -14.88 3.21 -9.95
C LEU A 256 -15.05 4.15 -8.76
N SER A 257 -16.11 3.96 -7.98
CA SER A 257 -16.35 4.63 -6.70
C SER A 257 -16.41 3.61 -5.54
N GLU A 258 -16.38 4.09 -4.30
CA GLU A 258 -16.63 3.24 -3.13
C GLU A 258 -18.00 2.54 -3.20
N GLU A 259 -19.02 3.20 -3.77
CA GLU A 259 -20.36 2.62 -3.95
C GLU A 259 -20.34 1.37 -4.84
N ASP A 260 -19.49 1.37 -5.88
CA ASP A 260 -19.30 0.20 -6.75
C ASP A 260 -18.76 -1.00 -5.94
N PHE A 261 -17.95 -0.80 -4.89
CA PHE A 261 -17.51 -1.89 -4.01
C PHE A 261 -18.52 -2.20 -2.91
N ALA A 262 -19.25 -1.21 -2.42
CA ALA A 262 -20.27 -1.38 -1.39
C ALA A 262 -21.42 -2.30 -1.83
N GLU A 263 -21.69 -2.40 -3.13
CA GLU A 263 -22.68 -3.35 -3.69
C GLU A 263 -22.32 -4.82 -3.44
N LEU A 264 -21.04 -5.11 -3.13
CA LEU A 264 -20.55 -6.45 -2.79
C LEU A 264 -20.75 -6.79 -1.30
N GLY A 265 -21.07 -5.79 -0.48
CA GLY A 265 -21.29 -5.93 0.97
C GLY A 265 -20.41 -4.97 1.80
N PRO A 266 -20.83 -4.60 3.01
CA PRO A 266 -20.08 -3.68 3.86
C PRO A 266 -18.73 -4.24 4.32
N ASP A 267 -18.64 -5.56 4.52
CA ASP A 267 -17.42 -6.24 4.95
C ASP A 267 -16.32 -6.16 3.89
N VAL A 268 -16.70 -6.14 2.61
CA VAL A 268 -15.76 -5.94 1.49
C VAL A 268 -15.10 -4.56 1.59
N VAL A 269 -15.89 -3.50 1.78
CA VAL A 269 -15.33 -2.14 1.89
C VAL A 269 -14.45 -2.00 3.13
N ALA A 270 -14.83 -2.62 4.25
CA ALA A 270 -14.02 -2.63 5.46
C ALA A 270 -12.65 -3.29 5.22
N GLU A 271 -12.63 -4.48 4.62
CA GLU A 271 -11.39 -5.20 4.29
C GLU A 271 -10.51 -4.42 3.31
N LEU A 272 -11.09 -3.82 2.27
CA LEU A 272 -10.34 -3.01 1.31
C LEU A 272 -9.69 -1.79 1.98
N ARG A 273 -10.33 -1.21 3.00
CA ARG A 273 -9.70 -0.17 3.82
C ARG A 273 -8.59 -0.71 4.70
N GLU A 274 -8.70 -1.93 5.22
CA GLU A 274 -7.63 -2.59 5.96
C GLU A 274 -6.42 -2.88 5.07
N LEU A 275 -6.64 -3.31 3.82
CA LEU A 275 -5.61 -3.46 2.80
C LEU A 275 -4.88 -2.13 2.55
N LEU A 276 -5.61 -1.03 2.34
CA LEU A 276 -4.99 0.29 2.19
C LEU A 276 -4.26 0.74 3.45
N ALA A 277 -4.82 0.48 4.64
CA ALA A 277 -4.17 0.79 5.91
C ALA A 277 -2.84 0.02 6.09
N MET A 278 -2.77 -1.23 5.64
CA MET A 278 -1.51 -1.99 5.56
C MET A 278 -0.50 -1.30 4.66
N ILE A 279 -0.92 -0.84 3.48
CA ILE A 279 -0.04 -0.11 2.56
C ILE A 279 0.46 1.18 3.20
N HIS A 280 -0.38 1.92 3.94
CA HIS A 280 0.06 3.13 4.67
C HIS A 280 1.10 2.87 5.75
N ARG A 281 1.08 1.68 6.38
CA ARG A 281 2.09 1.32 7.40
C ARG A 281 3.47 1.15 6.79
N ILE A 282 3.58 0.78 5.52
CA ILE A 282 4.87 0.71 4.80
C ILE A 282 5.19 1.97 3.99
N LEU A 283 4.19 2.80 3.66
CA LEU A 283 4.35 3.96 2.77
C LEU A 283 4.74 5.23 3.50
#